data_AF-K0S049-F1
#
_entry.id   AF-K0S049-F1
#
_cell.length_a   1.000
_cell.length_b   1.000
_cell.length_c   1.000
_cell.angle_alpha   90.00
_cell.angle_beta   90.00
_cell.angle_gamma   90.00
#
_symmetry.space_group_name_H-M   'P 1'
#
loop_
_entity.id
_entity.type
_entity.pdbx_description
1 polymer ?
#
loop_
_entity_poly.entity_id
_entity_poly.type
_entity_poly.pdbx_seq_one_letter_code
_entity_poly.pdbx_strand_id
1 'polypeptide(L)' 'FNLGCRENDAGNYDLAVQHWMISAKLGHEKSLIKVKGFFMAGLATKADYAAALRGYQSAIEEMSSPDRAEANQINLM' A
#
# COMPACT_ATOMS: atom_id res chain seq x y z
N PHE A 1 4.51 5.91 1.57
CA PHE A 1 3.50 6.85 1.07
C PHE A 1 4.11 8.18 0.60
N ASN A 2 4.70 8.98 1.48
CA ASN A 2 5.17 10.35 1.16
C ASN A 2 6.15 10.44 -0.02
N LEU A 3 7.12 9.53 -0.10
CA LEU A 3 8.04 9.47 -1.24
C LEU A 3 7.31 9.28 -2.56
N GLY A 4 6.33 8.36 -2.60
CA GLY A 4 5.52 8.16 -3.80
C GLY A 4 4.75 9.41 -4.23
N CYS A 5 4.23 10.18 -3.26
CA CYS A 5 3.60 11.47 -3.58
C CYS A 5 4.61 12.49 -4.13
N ARG A 6 5.81 12.60 -3.52
CA ARG A 6 6.84 13.53 -4.00
C ARG A 6 7.30 13.20 -5.42
N GLU A 7 7.52 11.92 -5.72
CA GLU A 7 7.91 11.48 -7.07
C GLU A 7 6.78 11.72 -8.08
N ASN A 8 5.53 11.50 -7.70
CA ASN A 8 4.38 11.83 -8.55
C ASN A 8 4.32 13.33 -8.87
N ASP A 9 4.52 14.18 -7.88
CA ASP A 9 4.49 15.64 -8.04
C ASP A 9 5.69 16.12 -8.90
N ALA A 10 6.80 15.38 -8.87
CA ALA A 10 7.95 15.59 -9.74
C ALA A 10 7.80 14.98 -11.16
N GLY A 11 6.71 14.25 -11.43
CA GLY A 11 6.48 13.56 -12.71
C GLY A 11 7.22 12.23 -12.88
N ASN A 12 7.89 11.75 -11.84
CA ASN A 12 8.64 10.49 -11.83
C ASN A 12 7.69 9.30 -11.53
N TYR A 13 6.78 9.00 -12.45
CA TYR A 13 5.70 8.04 -12.23
C TYR A 13 6.16 6.62 -11.88
N ASP A 14 7.24 6.13 -12.51
CA ASP A 14 7.78 4.81 -12.21
C ASP A 14 8.27 4.71 -10.76
N LEU A 15 8.97 5.74 -10.27
CA LEU A 15 9.42 5.82 -8.87
C LEU A 15 8.25 5.99 -7.91
N ALA A 16 7.24 6.78 -8.30
CA ALA A 16 6.03 6.96 -7.51
C ALA A 16 5.33 5.62 -7.25
N VAL A 17 5.14 4.81 -8.31
CA VAL A 17 4.55 3.47 -8.22
C VAL A 17 5.38 2.56 -7.32
N GLN A 18 6.71 2.52 -7.47
CA GLN A 18 7.58 1.69 -6.62
C GLN A 18 7.44 2.03 -5.13
N HIS A 19 7.47 3.32 -4.78
CA HIS A 19 7.32 3.75 -3.38
C HIS A 19 5.93 3.45 -2.80
N TRP A 20 4.87 3.58 -3.60
CA TRP A 20 3.54 3.19 -3.16
C TRP A 20 3.40 1.68 -3.05
N MET A 21 3.98 0.88 -3.95
CA MET A 21 3.98 -0.59 -3.85
C MET A 21 4.62 -1.07 -2.56
N ILE A 22 5.81 -0.55 -2.20
CA ILE A 22 6.48 -0.90 -0.93
C ILE A 22 5.57 -0.59 0.25
N SER A 23 5.00 0.61 0.28
CA SER A 23 4.12 1.05 1.35
C SER A 23 2.82 0.24 1.42
N ALA A 24 2.25 -0.16 0.28
CA ALA A 24 1.08 -1.03 0.21
C ALA A 24 1.39 -2.42 0.76
N LYS A 25 2.56 -2.99 0.41
CA LYS A 25 3.05 -4.27 0.94
C LYS A 25 3.32 -4.26 2.45
N LEU A 26 3.33 -3.08 3.08
CA LEU A 26 3.41 -2.90 4.53
C LEU A 26 2.03 -2.57 5.15
N GLY A 27 0.93 -2.82 4.43
CA GLY A 27 -0.43 -2.63 4.94
C GLY A 27 -0.97 -1.19 4.81
N HIS A 28 -0.33 -0.30 4.05
CA HIS A 28 -0.83 1.06 3.88
C HIS A 28 -1.86 1.18 2.74
N GLU A 29 -3.15 1.23 3.10
CA GLU A 29 -4.28 1.23 2.16
C GLU A 29 -4.23 2.36 1.12
N LYS A 30 -3.95 3.61 1.53
CA LYS A 30 -3.90 4.74 0.58
C LYS A 30 -2.83 4.54 -0.49
N SER A 31 -1.74 3.85 -0.17
CA SER A 31 -0.71 3.53 -1.16
C SER A 31 -1.23 2.50 -2.18
N LEU A 32 -1.99 1.50 -1.73
CA LEU A 32 -2.64 0.54 -2.62
C LEU A 32 -3.63 1.22 -3.57
N ILE A 33 -4.43 2.17 -3.07
CA ILE A 33 -5.36 2.97 -3.89
C ILE A 33 -4.60 3.76 -4.97
N LYS A 34 -3.44 4.34 -4.64
CA LYS A 34 -2.61 5.05 -5.64
C LYS A 34 -2.09 4.12 -6.72
N VAL A 35 -1.56 2.94 -6.37
CA VAL A 35 -1.13 1.93 -7.37
C VAL A 35 -2.30 1.49 -8.25
N LYS A 36 -3.49 1.27 -7.68
CA LYS A 36 -4.71 0.96 -8.46
C LYS A 36 -5.04 2.06 -9.46
N GLY A 37 -5.01 3.32 -9.02
CA GLY A 37 -5.26 4.48 -9.90
C GLY A 37 -4.27 4.55 -11.06
N PHE A 38 -2.99 4.29 -10.80
CA PHE A 38 -1.96 4.27 -11.84
C PHE A 38 -2.13 3.11 -12.83
N PHE A 39 -2.52 1.92 -12.34
CA PHE A 39 -2.89 0.81 -13.22
C PHE A 39 -4.06 1.18 -14.14
N MET A 40 -5.11 1.81 -13.60
CA MET A 40 -6.26 2.25 -14.39
C MET A 40 -5.90 3.34 -15.42
N ALA A 41 -4.89 4.16 -15.14
CA ALA A 41 -4.37 5.17 -16.04
C ALA A 41 -3.33 4.63 -17.06
N GLY A 42 -2.99 3.34 -17.01
CA GLY A 42 -1.95 2.74 -17.87
C GLY A 42 -0.50 3.08 -17.47
N LEU A 43 -0.30 3.70 -16.30
CA LEU A 43 1.01 4.08 -15.75
C LEU A 43 1.64 3.01 -14.85
N ALA A 44 0.91 1.93 -14.55
CA ALA A 44 1.42 0.76 -13.87
C ALA A 44 0.86 -0.50 -14.54
N THR A 45 1.56 -1.62 -14.42
CA THR A 45 1.10 -2.88 -15.01
C THR A 45 0.07 -3.57 -14.12
N LYS A 46 -0.71 -4.48 -14.71
CA LYS A 46 -1.58 -5.39 -13.94
C LYS A 46 -0.79 -6.20 -12.90
N ALA A 47 0.45 -6.57 -13.21
CA ALA A 47 1.32 -7.31 -12.31
C ALA A 47 1.72 -6.46 -11.10
N ASP A 48 2.00 -5.17 -11.28
CA ASP A 48 2.33 -4.25 -10.19
C ASP A 48 1.17 -4.12 -9.21
N TYR A 49 -0.04 -3.88 -9.73
CA TYR A 49 -1.23 -3.80 -8.88
C TYR A 49 -1.51 -5.12 -8.14
N ALA A 50 -1.42 -6.27 -8.83
CA ALA A 50 -1.63 -7.56 -8.21
C ALA A 50 -0.59 -7.86 -7.10
N ALA A 51 0.68 -7.49 -7.32
CA ALA A 51 1.74 -7.67 -6.34
C ALA A 51 1.56 -6.75 -5.12
N ALA A 52 1.12 -5.51 -5.32
CA ALA A 52 0.80 -4.58 -4.24
C ALA A 52 -0.40 -5.07 -3.41
N LEU A 53 -1.46 -5.53 -4.07
CA LEU A 53 -2.67 -6.06 -3.43
C LEU A 53 -2.36 -7.29 -2.56
N ARG A 54 -1.60 -8.24 -3.11
CA ARG A 54 -1.22 -9.46 -2.37
C ARG A 54 -0.41 -9.11 -1.12
N GLY A 55 0.62 -8.27 -1.25
CA GLY A 55 1.42 -7.91 -0.09
C GLY A 55 0.66 -7.09 0.95
N TYR A 56 -0.29 -6.24 0.53
CA TYR A 56 -1.19 -5.57 1.45
C TYR A 56 -2.03 -6.57 2.25
N GLN A 57 -2.64 -7.56 1.59
CA GLN A 57 -3.43 -8.60 2.26
C GLN A 57 -2.58 -9.39 3.26
N SER A 58 -1.39 -9.84 2.85
CA SER A 58 -0.46 -10.53 3.76
C SER A 58 -0.07 -9.68 4.97
N ALA A 59 0.18 -8.38 4.78
CA ALA A 59 0.49 -7.49 5.90
C ALA A 59 -0.70 -7.34 6.88
N ILE A 60 -1.93 -7.26 6.38
CA ILE A 60 -3.14 -7.22 7.23
C ILE A 60 -3.31 -8.53 8.00
N GLU A 61 -3.09 -9.67 7.35
CA GLU A 61 -3.16 -10.99 7.98
C GLU A 61 -2.09 -11.15 9.08
N GLU A 62 -0.84 -10.78 8.81
CA GLU A 62 0.26 -10.85 9.80
C GLU A 62 0.06 -9.92 11.00
N MET A 63 -0.61 -8.77 10.79
CA MET A 63 -0.94 -7.84 11.88
C MET A 63 -2.17 -8.26 12.68
N SER A 64 -2.92 -9.26 12.23
CA SER A 64 -4.12 -9.78 12.88
C SER A 64 -3.78 -10.97 13.79
N SER A 65 -3.08 -10.72 14.91
CA SER A 65 -2.93 -11.72 15.98
C SER A 65 -3.96 -11.48 17.10
N PRO A 66 -4.41 -12.52 17.82
CA PRO A 66 -5.31 -12.35 18.98
C PRO A 66 -4.77 -11.34 20.00
N ASP A 67 -3.47 -11.41 20.33
CA ASP A 67 -2.82 -10.48 21.27
C ASP A 67 -2.88 -9.02 20.79
N ARG A 68 -2.74 -8.78 19.47
CA ARG A 68 -2.88 -7.43 18.89
C ARG A 68 -4.33 -6.97 18.82
N ALA A 69 -5.27 -7.90 18.60
CA ALA A 69 -6.70 -7.60 18.62
C ALA A 69 -7.16 -7.22 20.03
N GLU A 70 -6.70 -7.94 21.05
CA GLU A 70 -6.91 -7.59 22.45
C GLU A 70 -6.27 -6.24 22.75
N ALA A 71 -4.99 -6.00 22.40
CA ALA A 71 -4.30 -4.72 22.58
C ALA A 71 -5.05 -3.51 21.97
N ASN A 72 -5.64 -3.69 20.78
CA ASN A 72 -6.46 -2.65 20.16
C ASN A 72 -7.79 -2.42 20.90
N GLN A 73 -8.39 -3.46 21.49
CA GLN A 73 -9.61 -3.31 22.30
C GLN A 73 -9.34 -2.60 23.64
N ILE A 74 -8.22 -2.91 24.31
CA ILE A 74 -7.86 -2.24 25.58
C ILE A 74 -7.49 -0.77 25.38
N ASN A 75 -6.96 -0.37 24.22
CA ASN A 75 -6.65 1.04 23.92
C ASN A 75 -7.89 1.87 23.55
N LEU A 76 -9.06 1.24 23.41
CA LEU A 76 -10.35 1.87 23.11
C LEU A 76 -11.31 1.91 24.32
N MET A 77 -10.91 1.38 25.48
CA MET A 77 -11.64 1.50 26.76
C MET A 77 -11.01 2.54 27.66
#